data_AF-A0A7W0R3R2-F1
#
_entry.id   AF-A0A7W0R3R2-F1
#
_cell.length_a   1.000
_cell.length_b   1.000
_cell.length_c   1.000
_cell.angle_alpha   90.00
_cell.angle_beta   90.00
_cell.angle_gamma   90.00
#
_symmetry.space_group_name_H-M   'P 1'
#
loop_
_entity.id
_entity.type
_entity.pdbx_description
1 polymer ?
#
loop_
_entity_poly.entity_id
_entity_poly.type
_entity_poly.pdbx_seq_one_letter_code
_entity_poly.pdbx_strand_id
1 'polypeptide(L)'
;VVWTDDGDARFEPEGSGVDGALGRIFAAVVTLQADGTWERLKVCPAHDCRFAFYDHSKNRSGRWCSMRVCGNRSKTRSFRRRQVSEG
;
A
#
# COMPACT_ATOMS: atom_id res chain seq x y z
N VAL A 1 4.88 -24.27 0.42
CA VAL A 1 5.74 -23.53 1.37
C VAL A 1 7.15 -23.99 1.13
N VAL A 2 8.07 -23.04 0.93
CA VAL A 2 9.49 -23.30 0.74
C VAL A 2 10.23 -22.75 1.95
N TRP A 3 11.12 -23.55 2.52
CA TRP A 3 11.97 -23.15 3.63
C TRP A 3 13.25 -22.53 3.07
N THR A 4 13.69 -21.42 3.65
CA THR A 4 14.98 -20.81 3.34
C THR A 4 16.06 -21.36 4.28
N ASP A 5 17.33 -21.24 3.87
CA ASP A 5 18.47 -21.65 4.70
C ASP A 5 18.57 -20.85 6.01
N ASP A 6 17.96 -19.65 6.05
CA ASP A 6 17.86 -18.79 7.24
C ASP A 6 16.77 -19.25 8.24
N GLY A 7 16.04 -20.33 7.94
CA GLY A 7 14.97 -20.86 8.78
C GLY A 7 13.61 -20.17 8.59
N ASP A 8 13.49 -19.27 7.61
CA ASP A 8 12.23 -18.64 7.25
C ASP A 8 11.40 -19.53 6.31
N ALA A 9 10.08 -19.29 6.29
CA ALA A 9 9.16 -19.96 5.38
C ALA A 9 8.54 -18.96 4.40
N ARG A 10 8.56 -19.28 3.11
CA ARG A 10 7.88 -18.52 2.06
C ARG A 10 6.77 -19.35 1.42
N PHE A 11 5.68 -18.68 1.07
CA PHE A 11 4.61 -19.30 0.28
C PHE A 11 4.95 -19.13 -1.20
N GLU A 12 5.00 -20.22 -1.95
CA GLU A 12 5.12 -20.20 -3.41
C GLU A 12 3.85 -20.78 -4.03
N PRO A 13 3.32 -20.16 -5.09
CA PRO A 13 2.16 -20.70 -5.78
C PRO A 13 2.55 -21.97 -6.55
N GLU A 14 1.70 -22.99 -6.45
CA GLU A 14 1.83 -24.21 -7.25
C GLU A 14 1.29 -24.03 -8.68
N GLY A 15 0.30 -23.14 -8.84
CA GLY A 15 -0.31 -22.83 -10.13
C GLY A 15 0.52 -21.91 -11.02
N SER A 16 0.19 -21.90 -12.31
CA SER A 16 0.75 -20.99 -13.32
C SER A 16 -0.33 -20.02 -13.84
N GLY A 17 0.03 -19.15 -14.78
CA GLY A 17 -0.92 -18.20 -15.37
C GLY A 17 -1.53 -17.24 -14.33
N VAL A 18 -2.83 -16.97 -14.46
CA VAL A 18 -3.58 -16.06 -13.58
C VAL A 18 -3.65 -16.60 -12.15
N ASP A 19 -3.91 -17.90 -11.97
CA ASP A 19 -3.99 -18.51 -10.64
C ASP A 19 -2.65 -18.47 -9.92
N GLY A 20 -1.56 -18.72 -10.66
CA GLY A 20 -0.20 -18.52 -10.14
C GLY A 20 0.06 -17.07 -9.73
N ALA A 21 -0.36 -16.10 -10.53
CA ALA A 21 -0.20 -14.68 -10.22
C ALA A 21 -1.00 -14.27 -8.97
N LEU A 22 -2.26 -14.71 -8.83
CA LEU A 22 -3.07 -14.50 -7.64
C LEU A 22 -2.44 -15.17 -6.41
N GLY A 23 -1.92 -16.38 -6.57
CA GLY A 23 -1.19 -17.08 -5.51
C GLY A 23 0.05 -16.33 -5.03
N ARG A 24 0.80 -15.64 -5.91
CA ARG A 24 1.92 -14.77 -5.50
C ARG A 24 1.45 -13.57 -4.68
N ILE A 25 0.33 -12.95 -5.07
CA ILE A 25 -0.25 -11.83 -4.32
C ILE A 25 -0.65 -12.32 -2.93
N PHE A 26 -1.35 -13.46 -2.85
CA PHE A 26 -1.75 -14.07 -1.58
C PHE A 26 -0.54 -14.40 -0.69
N ALA A 27 0.49 -15.03 -1.25
CA ALA A 27 1.73 -15.33 -0.56
C ALA A 27 2.36 -14.06 0.06
N ALA A 28 2.44 -12.97 -0.71
CA ALA A 28 2.97 -11.70 -0.22
C ALA A 28 2.13 -11.13 0.94
N VAL A 29 0.79 -11.22 0.87
CA VAL A 29 -0.11 -10.80 1.96
C VAL A 29 0.18 -11.59 3.24
N VAL A 30 0.28 -12.92 3.15
CA VAL A 30 0.52 -13.78 4.32
C VAL A 30 1.89 -13.50 4.93
N THR A 31 2.92 -13.30 4.11
CA THR A 31 4.26 -12.92 4.60
C THR A 31 4.23 -11.57 5.33
N LEU A 32 3.58 -10.54 4.76
CA LEU A 32 3.44 -9.24 5.42
C LEU A 32 2.66 -9.32 6.74
N GLN A 33 1.69 -10.23 6.85
CA GLN A 33 0.97 -10.47 8.09
C GLN A 33 1.86 -11.14 9.15
N ALA A 34 2.62 -12.17 8.77
CA ALA A 34 3.55 -12.85 9.65
C ALA A 34 4.63 -11.90 10.19
N ASP A 35 5.14 -11.01 9.34
CA ASP A 35 6.17 -10.03 9.71
C ASP A 35 5.61 -8.82 10.50
N GLY A 36 4.29 -8.75 10.72
CA GLY A 36 3.64 -7.61 11.37
C GLY A 36 3.73 -6.29 10.58
N THR A 37 4.03 -6.37 9.28
CA THR A 37 4.22 -5.20 8.40
C THR A 37 3.00 -4.92 7.51
N TRP A 38 1.98 -5.77 7.55
CA TRP A 38 0.74 -5.62 6.78
C TRP A 38 0.12 -4.22 6.86
N GLU A 39 0.12 -3.58 8.03
CA GLU A 39 -0.42 -2.23 8.23
C GLU A 39 0.27 -1.12 7.42
N ARG A 40 1.47 -1.39 6.89
CA ARG A 40 2.17 -0.47 5.99
C ARG A 40 1.52 -0.43 4.61
N LEU A 41 0.81 -1.47 4.19
CA LEU A 41 0.04 -1.46 2.96
C LEU A 41 -1.25 -0.66 3.18
N LYS A 42 -1.39 0.45 2.46
CA LYS A 42 -2.49 1.41 2.61
C LYS A 42 -3.15 1.70 1.28
N VAL A 43 -4.40 2.16 1.32
CA VAL A 43 -5.10 2.68 0.15
C VAL A 43 -5.07 4.21 0.17
N CYS A 44 -4.84 4.83 -0.97
CA CYS A 44 -4.87 6.29 -1.08
C CYS A 44 -6.28 6.82 -0.73
N PRO A 45 -6.42 7.81 0.17
CA PRO A 45 -7.72 8.30 0.62
C PRO A 45 -8.33 9.35 -0.33
N ALA A 46 -7.69 9.64 -1.47
CA ALA A 46 -8.29 10.52 -2.47
C ALA A 46 -9.44 9.78 -3.17
N HIS A 47 -10.64 10.37 -3.21
CA HIS A 47 -11.86 9.71 -3.72
C HIS A 47 -11.75 9.21 -5.17
N ASP A 48 -10.90 9.86 -5.96
CA ASP A 48 -10.63 9.60 -7.37
C ASP A 48 -9.34 8.78 -7.58
N CYS A 49 -8.71 8.31 -6.49
CA CYS A 49 -7.52 7.46 -6.54
C CYS A 49 -7.86 6.05 -6.03
N ARG A 50 -7.49 5.03 -6.81
CA ARG A 50 -7.73 3.62 -6.48
C ARG A 50 -6.47 2.85 -6.13
N PHE A 51 -5.35 3.55 -5.92
CA PHE A 51 -4.05 2.92 -5.75
C PHE A 51 -3.84 2.52 -4.30
N ALA A 52 -3.40 1.27 -4.09
CA ALA A 52 -2.71 0.86 -2.88
C ALA A 52 -1.23 1.26 -2.96
N PHE A 53 -0.60 1.48 -1.81
CA PHE A 53 0.82 1.80 -1.70
C PHE A 53 1.39 1.25 -0.40
N TYR A 54 2.69 0.97 -0.39
CA TYR A 54 3.40 0.58 0.82
C TYR A 54 4.04 1.79 1.49
N ASP A 55 3.78 1.97 2.79
CA ASP A 55 4.29 3.09 3.56
C ASP A 55 5.72 2.85 4.04
N HIS A 56 6.67 3.37 3.27
CA HIS A 56 8.11 3.35 3.58
C HIS A 56 8.54 4.40 4.62
N SER A 57 7.64 5.23 5.15
CA SER A 57 8.02 6.20 6.17
C SER A 57 8.41 5.53 7.49
N LYS A 58 9.34 6.17 8.21
CA LYS A 58 9.84 5.68 9.51
C LYS A 58 8.69 5.47 10.51
N ASN A 59 7.78 6.44 10.58
CA ASN A 59 6.71 6.49 11.59
C ASN A 59 5.32 6.12 11.04
N ARG A 60 5.25 5.36 9.93
CA ARG A 60 4.00 4.96 9.28
C ARG A 60 3.05 6.14 9.00
N SER A 61 3.60 7.30 8.68
CA SER A 61 2.89 8.56 8.44
C SER A 61 2.50 8.78 6.97
N GLY A 62 2.88 7.86 6.07
CA GLY A 62 2.48 7.88 4.67
C GLY A 62 0.96 7.81 4.53
N ARG A 63 0.38 8.87 3.97
CA ARG A 63 -1.07 9.01 3.76
C ARG A 63 -1.48 8.92 2.29
N TRP A 64 -0.58 9.23 1.37
CA TRP A 64 -0.90 9.35 -0.06
C TRP A 64 0.01 8.41 -0.86
N CYS A 65 -0.55 7.79 -1.91
CA CYS A 65 0.25 6.95 -2.83
C CYS A 65 1.42 7.71 -3.48
N SER A 66 1.28 9.03 -3.62
CA SER A 66 2.33 9.94 -4.06
C SER A 66 2.10 11.31 -3.47
N MET A 67 3.11 11.86 -2.80
CA MET A 67 3.06 13.25 -2.33
C MET A 67 2.92 14.24 -3.50
N ARG A 68 3.60 13.97 -4.63
CA ARG A 68 3.60 14.83 -5.81
C ARG A 68 2.23 14.89 -6.50
N VAL A 69 1.49 13.78 -6.51
CA VAL A 69 0.18 13.69 -7.18
C VAL A 69 -0.96 13.92 -6.20
N CYS A 70 -1.23 12.94 -5.33
CA CYS A 70 -2.40 12.98 -4.44
C CYS A 70 -2.19 13.92 -3.25
N GLY A 71 -0.97 14.00 -2.71
CA GLY A 71 -0.64 14.91 -1.62
C GLY A 71 -0.83 16.38 -2.02
N ASN A 72 -0.28 16.79 -3.17
CA ASN A 72 -0.44 18.14 -3.70
C ASN A 72 -1.89 18.46 -4.05
N ARG A 73 -2.60 17.54 -4.73
CA ARG A 73 -4.05 17.71 -5.03
C ARG A 73 -4.87 17.98 -3.76
N SER A 74 -4.58 17.26 -2.68
CA SER A 74 -5.25 17.45 -1.38
C SER A 74 -4.96 18.83 -0.76
N LYS A 75 -3.69 19.28 -0.81
CA LYS A 75 -3.29 20.63 -0.35
C LYS A 75 -4.01 21.72 -1.15
N THR A 76 -4.02 21.63 -2.48
CA THR A 76 -4.69 22.60 -3.35
C THR A 76 -6.20 22.67 -3.08
N ARG A 77 -6.87 21.51 -2.93
CA ARG A 77 -8.30 21.48 -2.58
C ARG A 77 -8.56 22.15 -1.22
N SER A 78 -7.72 21.88 -0.23
CA SER A 78 -7.85 22.49 1.11
C SER A 78 -7.61 24.00 1.10
N PHE A 79 -6.64 24.47 0.33
CA PHE A 79 -6.38 25.91 0.16
C PHE A 79 -7.58 26.62 -0.48
N ARG A 80 -8.12 26.07 -1.58
CA ARG A 80 -9.31 26.64 -2.25
C ARG A 80 -10.53 26.70 -1.34
N ARG A 81 -10.78 25.67 -0.53
CA ARG A 81 -11.91 25.67 0.43
C ARG A 81 -11.82 26.80 1.45
N ARG A 82 -10.62 27.13 1.92
CA ARG A 82 -10.40 28.24 2.88
C ARG A 82 -10.66 29.60 2.24
N GLN A 83 -10.19 29.80 1.02
CA GLN A 83 -10.42 31.04 0.27
C GLN A 83 -11.92 31.30 0.00
N VAL A 84 -12.72 30.25 -0.20
CA VAL A 84 -14.17 30.38 -0.38
C VAL A 84 -14.91 30.63 0.93
N SER A 85 -14.36 30.22 2.08
CA SER A 85 -14.99 30.48 3.40
C SER A 85 -14.63 31.85 3.99
N GLU A 86 -13.61 32.51 3.46
CA GLU A 86 -13.09 33.81 3.95
C GLU A 86 -13.60 35.01 3.13
N GLY A 87 -14.35 34.79 2.05
CA GLY A 87 -14.98 35.83 1.22
C GLY A 87 -16.48 35.65 1.17
#